data_AF-A0A812PVC1-F1
#
_entry.id   AF-A0A812PVC1-F1
#
_cell.length_a   1.000
_cell.length_b   1.000
_cell.length_c   1.000
_cell.angle_alpha   90.00
_cell.angle_beta   90.00
_cell.angle_gamma   90.00
#
_symmetry.space_group_name_H-M   'P 1'
#
loop_
_entity.id
_entity.type
_entity.pdbx_description
1 polymer ?
#
loop_
_entity_poly.entity_id
_entity_poly.type
_entity_poly.pdbx_seq_one_letter_code
_entity_poly.pdbx_strand_id
1 'polypeptide(L)'
;MRPCGHSFKEWKDAGTGPVVSVGVPTVLPGLDEALYREAEERKHRQQLREQEAWFSLLQQSQPKLGRTSKALCHARLERELRAAFCKCAPQCYIESPAQSHMLAIPRVKLGTVLEEMDFLSARDEQVFCEKLALLLDREETGMIQLGRLLEFLLTALDTVAHQPDRPSPSLTPLSLEDECFHQLEWQLSRAFTRMLSNRHCRATTQSCHRRALEHEGAAPEEVPQPQKRPQRPLSARKPVSRCHLLYHQAIFAAREGAQLEDEIKQLKELEEMRECTFRPQLVASFRSFRPSPRPQVRNFDATVARMKNAHKQHQEKRERSSHIPSGENYERLRRLGMQPFSCAFERSGREKPLVYVDVKVGPGRTGRIGVHEGDDLAVLSRNFAKTFQLDKAAQERLEQLLHQAYEQVR
;
A
#
# COMPACT_ATOMS: atom_id res chain seq x y z
N MET A 1 -20.85 -56.57 16.27
CA MET A 1 -22.29 -56.22 16.18
C MET A 1 -22.96 -56.54 17.51
N ARG A 2 -23.27 -55.51 18.30
CA ARG A 2 -24.11 -55.55 19.50
C ARG A 2 -24.91 -54.25 19.54
N PRO A 3 -26.25 -54.26 19.70
CA PRO A 3 -27.03 -53.03 19.78
C PRO A 3 -27.06 -52.52 21.22
N CYS A 4 -26.66 -51.26 21.43
CA CYS A 4 -26.87 -50.56 22.68
C CYS A 4 -28.30 -50.00 22.70
N GLY A 5 -29.19 -50.67 23.44
CA GLY A 5 -30.54 -50.18 23.74
C GLY A 5 -30.47 -49.18 24.89
N HIS A 6 -30.64 -47.89 24.60
CA HIS A 6 -30.89 -46.88 25.61
C HIS A 6 -32.40 -46.78 25.88
N SER A 7 -32.80 -47.31 27.04
CA SER A 7 -34.13 -47.16 27.61
C SER A 7 -34.29 -45.73 28.13
N PHE A 8 -35.10 -44.92 27.44
CA PHE A 8 -35.52 -43.61 27.92
C PHE A 8 -36.55 -43.80 29.04
N LYS A 9 -36.16 -43.50 30.29
CA LYS A 9 -37.08 -43.45 31.43
C LYS A 9 -37.89 -42.15 31.36
N GLU A 10 -39.17 -42.30 31.08
CA GLU A 10 -40.19 -41.26 31.11
C GLU A 10 -40.36 -40.73 32.55
N TRP A 11 -39.87 -39.52 32.82
CA TRP A 11 -40.15 -38.81 34.07
C TRP A 11 -41.50 -38.10 33.92
N LYS A 12 -42.55 -38.68 34.52
CA LYS A 12 -43.83 -38.01 34.77
C LYS A 12 -43.74 -37.23 36.07
N ASP A 13 -43.27 -35.99 36.01
CA ASP A 13 -43.42 -35.05 37.11
C ASP A 13 -44.81 -34.41 37.05
N ALA A 14 -45.69 -34.89 37.93
CA ALA A 14 -46.93 -34.25 38.30
C ALA A 14 -46.60 -33.07 39.23
N GLY A 15 -46.41 -31.89 38.65
CA GLY A 15 -46.18 -30.64 39.36
C GLY A 15 -46.99 -29.50 38.75
N THR A 16 -48.28 -29.43 39.09
CA THR A 16 -49.12 -28.24 38.89
C THR A 16 -48.63 -27.11 39.79
N GLY A 17 -47.56 -26.44 39.36
CA GLY A 17 -47.23 -25.09 39.80
C GLY A 17 -48.07 -24.06 39.04
N PRO A 18 -48.36 -22.88 39.62
CA PRO A 18 -49.07 -21.83 38.93
C PRO A 18 -48.27 -21.43 37.68
N VAL A 19 -48.89 -21.60 36.51
CA VAL A 19 -48.36 -21.11 35.24
C VAL A 19 -48.35 -19.58 35.33
N VAL A 20 -47.21 -19.03 35.74
CA VAL A 20 -46.92 -17.61 35.57
C VAL A 20 -46.68 -17.42 34.07
N SER A 21 -47.77 -17.16 33.36
CA SER A 21 -47.73 -16.66 31.99
C SER A 21 -47.03 -15.31 32.03
N VAL A 22 -45.71 -15.31 31.88
CA VAL A 22 -44.95 -14.09 31.57
C VAL A 22 -45.43 -13.68 30.19
N GLY A 23 -46.49 -12.87 30.17
CA GLY A 23 -47.00 -12.27 28.95
C GLY A 23 -45.87 -11.48 28.32
N VAL A 24 -45.29 -12.02 27.26
CA VAL A 24 -44.36 -11.29 26.40
C VAL A 24 -45.15 -10.05 25.97
N PRO A 25 -44.69 -8.83 26.33
CA PRO A 25 -45.41 -7.62 25.97
C PRO A 25 -45.59 -7.66 24.46
N THR A 26 -46.85 -7.73 24.02
CA THR A 26 -47.23 -7.62 22.61
C THR A 26 -46.51 -6.41 22.05
N VAL A 27 -45.54 -6.68 21.17
CA VAL A 27 -44.72 -5.66 20.50
C VAL A 27 -45.70 -4.66 19.89
N LEU A 28 -45.65 -3.42 20.38
CA LEU A 28 -46.49 -2.35 19.87
C LEU A 28 -46.22 -2.24 18.36
N PRO A 29 -47.24 -2.47 17.50
CA PRO A 29 -47.05 -2.39 16.06
C PRO A 29 -46.52 -0.99 15.70
N GLY A 30 -45.31 -0.94 15.14
CA GLY A 30 -44.60 0.29 14.76
C GLY A 30 -43.31 0.59 15.55
N LEU A 31 -43.08 -0.05 16.71
CA LEU A 31 -41.81 0.14 17.46
C LEU A 31 -40.61 -0.42 16.68
N ASP A 32 -40.79 -1.58 16.06
CA ASP A 32 -39.74 -2.21 15.25
C ASP A 32 -39.36 -1.34 14.05
N GLU A 33 -40.33 -0.72 13.39
CA GLU A 33 -40.06 0.15 12.23
C GLU A 33 -39.26 1.40 12.63
N ALA A 34 -39.55 1.97 13.81
CA ALA A 34 -38.77 3.09 14.35
C ALA A 34 -37.32 2.68 14.66
N LEU A 35 -37.12 1.49 15.25
CA LEU A 35 -35.77 0.96 15.53
C LEU A 35 -34.99 0.66 14.25
N TYR A 36 -35.64 0.15 13.20
CA TYR A 36 -35.01 -0.07 11.89
C TYR A 36 -34.59 1.25 11.24
N ARG A 37 -35.45 2.28 11.23
CA ARG A 37 -35.10 3.61 10.70
C ARG A 37 -33.93 4.22 11.46
N GLU A 38 -33.94 4.14 12.79
CA GLU A 38 -32.83 4.65 13.61
C GLU A 38 -31.53 3.88 13.35
N ALA A 39 -31.60 2.56 13.14
CA ALA A 39 -30.44 1.74 12.79
C ALA A 39 -29.87 2.11 11.40
N GLU A 40 -30.74 2.36 10.41
CA GLU A 40 -30.31 2.83 9.08
C GLU A 40 -29.66 4.22 9.14
N GLU A 41 -30.21 5.15 9.92
CA GLU A 41 -29.59 6.46 10.13
C GLU A 41 -28.21 6.34 10.79
N ARG A 42 -28.04 5.47 11.79
CA ARG A 42 -26.72 5.22 12.42
C ARG A 42 -25.74 4.64 11.40
N LYS A 43 -26.17 3.71 10.54
CA LYS A 43 -25.36 3.16 9.47
C LYS A 43 -24.95 4.23 8.45
N HIS A 44 -25.87 5.12 8.07
CA HIS A 44 -25.58 6.22 7.16
C HIS A 44 -24.59 7.22 7.78
N ARG A 45 -24.77 7.60 9.06
CA ARG A 45 -23.82 8.44 9.80
C ARG A 45 -22.44 7.78 9.93
N GLN A 46 -22.38 6.47 10.12
CA GLN A 46 -21.11 5.73 10.13
C GLN A 46 -20.43 5.75 8.75
N GLN A 47 -21.17 5.51 7.68
CA GLN A 47 -20.64 5.56 6.32
C GLN A 47 -20.10 6.94 5.95
N LEU A 48 -20.78 8.02 6.35
CA LEU A 48 -20.27 9.39 6.16
C LEU A 48 -18.95 9.60 6.90
N ARG A 49 -18.87 9.19 8.18
CA ARG A 49 -17.61 9.29 8.95
C ARG A 49 -16.49 8.47 8.34
N GLU A 50 -16.78 7.27 7.83
CA GLU A 50 -15.79 6.43 7.13
C GLU A 50 -15.32 7.08 5.82
N GLN A 51 -16.21 7.71 5.06
CA GLN A 51 -15.86 8.45 3.85
C GLN A 51 -15.01 9.69 4.16
N GLU A 52 -15.38 10.47 5.18
CA GLU A 52 -14.62 11.63 5.67
C GLU A 52 -13.23 11.23 6.18
N ALA A 53 -13.14 10.12 6.92
CA ALA A 53 -11.88 9.57 7.40
C ALA A 53 -10.99 9.10 6.24
N TRP A 54 -11.58 8.44 5.24
CA TRP A 54 -10.86 8.01 4.03
C TRP A 54 -10.33 9.21 3.24
N PHE A 55 -11.15 10.26 3.05
CA PHE A 55 -10.73 11.49 2.37
C PHE A 55 -9.60 12.21 3.15
N SER A 56 -9.71 12.26 4.48
CA SER A 56 -8.67 12.83 5.36
C SER A 56 -7.35 12.06 5.24
N LEU A 57 -7.40 10.72 5.19
CA LEU A 57 -6.22 9.88 5.01
C LEU A 57 -5.60 10.06 3.62
N LEU A 58 -6.42 10.19 2.58
CA LEU A 58 -5.94 10.52 1.24
C LEU A 58 -5.22 11.89 1.24
N GLN A 59 -5.81 12.89 1.89
CA GLN A 59 -5.21 14.24 2.02
C GLN A 59 -3.91 14.23 2.83
N GLN A 60 -3.81 13.40 3.87
CA GLN A 60 -2.59 13.24 4.68
C GLN A 60 -1.50 12.45 3.96
N SER A 61 -1.87 11.49 3.11
CA SER A 61 -0.93 10.68 2.33
C SER A 61 -0.22 11.48 1.22
N GLN A 62 -0.77 12.63 0.85
CA GLN A 62 -0.15 13.48 -0.16
C GLN A 62 1.06 14.24 0.42
N PRO A 63 2.24 14.14 -0.20
CA PRO A 63 3.39 14.90 0.23
C PRO A 63 3.11 16.39 0.06
N LYS A 64 2.93 17.11 1.18
CA LYS A 64 2.76 18.56 1.20
C LYS A 64 4.09 19.23 0.87
N LEU A 65 4.39 19.37 -0.43
CA LEU A 65 5.53 20.16 -0.88
C LEU A 65 5.28 21.62 -0.49
N GLY A 66 6.15 22.17 0.35
CA GLY A 66 6.12 23.60 0.67
C GLY A 66 6.30 24.45 -0.60
N ARG A 67 5.84 25.71 -0.57
CA ARG A 67 5.91 26.64 -1.73
C ARG A 67 7.31 26.71 -2.36
N THR A 68 8.36 26.71 -1.54
CA THR A 68 9.76 26.72 -1.99
C THR A 68 10.16 25.42 -2.67
N SER A 69 9.77 24.26 -2.11
CA SER A 69 10.05 22.95 -2.72
C SER A 69 9.33 22.79 -4.05
N LYS A 70 8.07 23.26 -4.13
CA LYS A 70 7.30 23.29 -5.37
C LYS A 70 7.99 24.16 -6.43
N ALA A 71 8.44 25.36 -6.08
CA ALA A 71 9.18 26.23 -7.00
C ALA A 71 10.48 25.57 -7.51
N LEU A 72 11.21 24.86 -6.66
CA LEU A 72 12.41 24.11 -7.05
C LEU A 72 12.09 22.94 -7.99
N CYS A 73 11.01 22.20 -7.74
CA CYS A 73 10.54 21.14 -8.63
C CYS A 73 10.14 21.71 -10.00
N HIS A 74 9.43 22.85 -10.03
CA HIS A 74 9.03 23.52 -11.27
C HIS A 74 10.25 23.97 -12.08
N ALA A 75 11.18 24.68 -11.44
CA ALA A 75 12.40 25.16 -12.10
C ALA A 75 13.29 24.01 -12.62
N ARG A 76 13.30 22.88 -11.91
CA ARG A 76 14.00 21.66 -12.35
C ARG A 76 13.31 21.04 -13.56
N LEU A 77 11.99 20.87 -13.51
CA LEU A 77 11.20 20.32 -14.63
C LEU A 77 11.38 21.17 -15.89
N GLU A 78 11.29 22.49 -15.75
CA GLU A 78 11.51 23.41 -16.86
C GLU A 78 12.90 23.24 -17.49
N ARG A 79 13.95 23.10 -16.66
CA ARG A 79 15.32 22.89 -17.15
C ARG A 79 15.48 21.56 -17.89
N GLU A 80 14.93 20.47 -17.33
CA GLU A 80 14.95 19.14 -17.96
C GLU A 80 14.18 19.16 -19.30
N LEU A 81 13.02 19.80 -19.32
CA LEU A 81 12.19 19.94 -20.52
C LEU A 81 12.88 20.78 -21.60
N ARG A 82 13.46 21.93 -21.24
CA ARG A 82 14.26 22.76 -22.16
C ARG A 82 15.42 21.96 -22.77
N ALA A 83 16.15 21.20 -21.95
CA ALA A 83 17.25 20.36 -22.42
C ALA A 83 16.76 19.29 -23.42
N ALA A 84 15.64 18.63 -23.13
CA ALA A 84 15.04 17.65 -24.03
C ALA A 84 14.57 18.28 -25.36
N PHE A 85 13.98 19.48 -25.32
CA PHE A 85 13.61 20.25 -26.52
C PHE A 85 14.82 20.57 -27.39
N CYS A 86 15.90 21.11 -26.80
CA CYS A 86 17.12 21.43 -27.53
C CYS A 86 17.75 20.18 -28.18
N LYS A 87 17.68 19.03 -27.52
CA LYS A 87 18.19 17.77 -28.06
C LYS A 87 17.35 17.25 -29.24
N CYS A 88 16.02 17.38 -29.17
CA CYS A 88 15.12 16.81 -30.16
C CYS A 88 14.90 17.70 -31.39
N ALA A 89 15.13 19.02 -31.28
CA ALA A 89 14.94 19.98 -32.36
C ALA A 89 16.08 21.01 -32.44
N PRO A 90 17.33 20.58 -32.70
CA PRO A 90 18.48 21.49 -32.77
C PRO A 90 18.35 22.54 -33.88
N GLN A 91 17.57 22.25 -34.92
CA GLN A 91 17.35 23.14 -36.06
C GLN A 91 16.23 24.16 -35.84
N CYS A 92 15.39 23.99 -34.82
CA CYS A 92 14.27 24.88 -34.53
C CYS A 92 14.65 26.01 -33.56
N TYR A 93 15.95 26.19 -33.29
CA TYR A 93 16.44 27.17 -32.36
C TYR A 93 17.00 28.39 -33.08
N ILE A 94 16.36 29.54 -32.87
CA ILE A 94 16.97 30.85 -33.12
C ILE A 94 17.47 31.33 -31.77
N GLU A 95 18.79 31.37 -31.61
CA GLU A 95 19.52 31.71 -30.39
C GLU A 95 19.41 33.23 -30.12
N SER A 96 18.20 33.69 -29.79
CA SER A 96 17.96 35.05 -29.31
C SER A 96 17.69 35.01 -27.80
N PRO A 97 18.57 35.56 -26.95
CA PRO A 97 18.43 35.51 -25.49
C PRO A 97 17.16 36.21 -24.96
N ALA A 98 16.52 37.06 -25.78
CA ALA A 98 15.25 37.70 -25.43
C ALA A 98 13.99 36.82 -25.69
N GLN A 99 14.11 35.69 -26.39
CA GLN A 99 12.97 34.90 -26.89
C GLN A 99 12.95 33.46 -26.38
N SER A 100 13.31 33.24 -25.10
CA SER A 100 13.23 31.91 -24.47
C SER A 100 11.83 31.26 -24.53
N HIS A 101 10.77 32.04 -24.76
CA HIS A 101 9.39 31.56 -24.90
C HIS A 101 9.06 30.99 -26.29
N MET A 102 9.95 31.11 -27.27
CA MET A 102 9.69 30.69 -28.66
C MET A 102 10.17 29.28 -29.01
N LEU A 103 10.65 28.51 -28.03
CA LEU A 103 11.03 27.12 -28.27
C LEU A 103 9.79 26.32 -28.69
N ALA A 104 9.81 25.80 -29.91
CA ALA A 104 8.75 24.98 -30.47
C ALA A 104 9.33 23.73 -31.14
N ILE A 105 8.61 22.62 -31.06
CA ILE A 105 8.99 21.35 -31.70
C ILE A 105 7.90 20.90 -32.67
N PRO A 106 8.24 20.19 -33.76
CA PRO A 106 7.24 19.56 -34.60
C PRO A 106 6.41 18.56 -33.80
N ARG A 107 5.12 18.50 -34.11
CA ARG A 107 4.15 17.63 -33.43
C ARG A 107 4.57 16.16 -33.35
N VAL A 108 5.20 15.67 -34.42
CA VAL A 108 5.73 14.29 -34.54
C VAL A 108 6.92 13.98 -33.60
N LYS A 109 7.56 15.00 -33.03
CA LYS A 109 8.72 14.85 -32.14
C LYS A 109 8.34 14.85 -30.65
N LEU A 110 7.07 15.06 -30.32
CA LEU A 110 6.61 15.09 -28.92
C LEU A 110 6.95 13.79 -28.18
N GLY A 111 6.73 12.63 -28.83
CA GLY A 111 7.06 11.34 -28.24
C GLY A 111 8.54 11.22 -27.85
N THR A 112 9.45 11.66 -28.73
CA THR A 112 10.89 11.65 -28.48
C THR A 112 11.29 12.55 -27.31
N VAL A 113 10.66 13.73 -27.18
CA VAL A 113 10.90 14.64 -26.04
C VAL A 113 10.46 14.00 -24.73
N LEU A 114 9.28 13.37 -24.70
CA LEU A 114 8.78 12.73 -23.48
C LEU A 114 9.56 11.45 -23.13
N GLU A 115 10.04 10.72 -24.14
CA GLU A 115 10.96 9.59 -23.97
C GLU A 115 12.31 10.04 -23.38
N GLU A 116 12.88 11.15 -23.88
CA GLU A 116 14.13 11.71 -23.34
C GLU A 116 14.00 12.17 -21.87
N MET A 117 12.79 12.52 -21.44
CA MET A 117 12.48 12.84 -20.04
C MET A 117 12.14 11.62 -19.18
N ASP A 118 12.25 10.41 -19.73
CA ASP A 118 11.85 9.15 -19.12
C ASP A 118 10.36 9.12 -18.68
N PHE A 119 9.48 9.83 -19.39
CA PHE A 119 8.03 9.76 -19.12
C PHE A 119 7.36 8.60 -19.86
N LEU A 120 7.98 8.09 -20.93
CA LEU A 120 7.42 7.15 -21.88
C LEU A 120 8.29 5.88 -22.04
N SER A 121 7.65 4.72 -22.17
CA SER A 121 8.14 3.40 -22.57
C SER A 121 7.50 2.90 -23.90
N ALA A 122 8.14 3.23 -25.02
CA ALA A 122 8.21 2.62 -26.37
C ALA A 122 7.01 1.93 -27.08
N ARG A 123 5.90 1.47 -26.46
CA ARG A 123 4.88 0.66 -27.18
C ARG A 123 3.42 1.11 -27.05
N ASP A 124 2.97 1.59 -25.89
CA ASP A 124 1.54 1.91 -25.68
C ASP A 124 1.22 3.42 -25.66
N GLU A 125 2.18 4.26 -26.05
CA GLU A 125 2.15 5.68 -25.73
C GLU A 125 2.04 6.61 -26.94
N GLN A 126 2.05 6.05 -28.15
CA GLN A 126 1.86 6.83 -29.36
C GLN A 126 0.49 7.53 -29.38
N VAL A 127 -0.57 6.80 -29.00
CA VAL A 127 -1.93 7.35 -28.89
C VAL A 127 -2.00 8.47 -27.84
N PHE A 128 -1.25 8.34 -26.75
CA PHE A 128 -1.15 9.38 -25.73
C PHE A 128 -0.47 10.64 -26.30
N CYS A 129 0.66 10.48 -27.00
CA CYS A 129 1.36 11.58 -27.64
C CYS A 129 0.50 12.28 -28.69
N GLU A 130 -0.23 11.55 -29.53
CA GLU A 130 -1.09 12.13 -30.55
C GLU A 130 -2.21 12.99 -29.94
N LYS A 131 -2.86 12.48 -28.89
CA LYS A 131 -3.89 13.19 -28.13
C LYS A 131 -3.34 14.41 -27.40
N LEU A 132 -2.20 14.26 -26.72
CA LEU A 132 -1.54 15.39 -26.05
C LEU A 132 -1.11 16.45 -27.06
N ALA A 133 -0.64 16.03 -28.22
CA ALA A 133 -0.29 16.94 -29.28
C ALA A 133 -1.51 17.67 -29.87
N LEU A 134 -2.69 17.04 -29.95
CA LEU A 134 -3.94 17.73 -30.32
C LEU A 134 -4.28 18.81 -29.29
N LEU A 135 -4.14 18.48 -28.01
CA LEU A 135 -4.46 19.40 -26.92
C LEU A 135 -3.53 20.62 -26.90
N LEU A 136 -2.23 20.42 -27.16
CA LEU A 136 -1.21 21.46 -27.08
C LEU A 136 -1.12 22.35 -28.34
N ASP A 137 -1.62 21.86 -29.48
CA ASP A 137 -1.62 22.55 -30.78
C ASP A 137 -3.06 22.75 -31.27
N ARG A 138 -3.87 23.48 -30.49
CA ARG A 138 -5.28 23.78 -30.82
C ARG A 138 -5.43 24.58 -32.11
N GLU A 139 -4.40 25.34 -32.48
CA GLU A 139 -4.36 26.18 -33.68
C GLU A 139 -3.89 25.40 -34.93
N GLU A 140 -3.62 24.10 -34.81
CA GLU A 140 -3.15 23.22 -35.90
C GLU A 140 -1.91 23.75 -36.63
N THR A 141 -1.02 24.45 -35.90
CA THR A 141 0.22 25.02 -36.45
C THR A 141 1.23 23.95 -36.86
N GLY A 142 1.06 22.71 -36.37
CA GLY A 142 2.00 21.61 -36.51
C GLY A 142 3.17 21.70 -35.52
N MET A 143 3.18 22.71 -34.65
CA MET A 143 4.28 23.04 -33.75
C MET A 143 3.78 23.13 -32.31
N ILE A 144 4.47 22.46 -31.39
CA ILE A 144 4.17 22.48 -29.96
C ILE A 144 5.12 23.44 -29.27
N GLN A 145 4.58 24.48 -28.66
CA GLN A 145 5.34 25.44 -27.87
C GLN A 145 5.75 24.84 -26.51
N LEU A 146 6.99 25.08 -26.11
CA LEU A 146 7.53 24.67 -24.81
C LEU A 146 6.65 25.18 -23.65
N GLY A 147 6.20 26.43 -23.73
CA GLY A 147 5.38 27.05 -22.69
C GLY A 147 4.06 26.30 -22.46
N ARG A 148 3.37 25.92 -23.55
CA ARG A 148 2.11 25.16 -23.49
C ARG A 148 2.31 23.77 -22.86
N LEU A 149 3.37 23.06 -23.26
CA LEU A 149 3.67 21.75 -22.68
C LEU A 149 4.07 21.88 -21.20
N LEU A 150 4.91 22.86 -20.85
CA LEU A 150 5.31 23.09 -19.47
C LEU A 150 4.09 23.41 -18.59
N GLU A 151 3.22 24.30 -19.05
CA GLU A 151 1.97 24.66 -18.36
C GLU A 151 1.10 23.41 -18.13
N PHE A 152 0.88 22.59 -19.17
CA PHE A 152 0.16 21.32 -19.04
C PHE A 152 0.80 20.39 -17.99
N LEU A 153 2.12 20.22 -18.01
CA LEU A 153 2.83 19.34 -17.08
C LEU A 153 2.73 19.84 -15.63
N LEU A 154 2.82 21.16 -15.42
CA LEU A 154 2.66 21.78 -14.11
C LEU A 154 1.22 21.66 -13.60
N THR A 155 0.23 21.92 -14.45
CA THR A 155 -1.18 21.72 -14.12
C THR A 155 -1.47 20.26 -13.79
N ALA A 156 -0.96 19.31 -14.57
CA ALA A 156 -1.14 17.88 -14.31
C ALA A 156 -0.52 17.45 -12.97
N LEU A 157 0.66 17.99 -12.60
CA LEU A 157 1.30 17.78 -11.30
C LEU A 157 0.46 18.34 -10.14
N ASP A 158 -0.15 19.51 -10.32
CA ASP A 158 -0.98 20.16 -9.30
C ASP A 158 -2.37 19.52 -9.18
N THR A 159 -2.91 18.98 -10.27
CA THR A 159 -4.23 18.33 -10.28
C THR A 159 -4.25 17.06 -9.42
N VAL A 160 -3.10 16.42 -9.19
CA VAL A 160 -2.99 15.30 -8.23
C VAL A 160 -3.40 15.73 -6.83
N ALA A 161 -3.10 16.98 -6.45
CA ALA A 161 -3.33 17.48 -5.11
C ALA A 161 -4.81 17.77 -4.83
N HIS A 162 -5.56 18.10 -5.88
CA HIS A 162 -6.96 18.41 -5.81
C HIS A 162 -7.71 17.36 -6.61
N GLN A 163 -8.18 16.30 -5.95
CA GLN A 163 -9.27 15.53 -6.53
C GLN A 163 -10.39 16.55 -6.76
N PRO A 164 -10.77 16.86 -8.02
CA PRO A 164 -11.89 17.74 -8.21
C PRO A 164 -13.08 16.92 -7.74
N ASP A 165 -13.61 17.27 -6.56
CA ASP A 165 -15.04 17.17 -6.35
C ASP A 165 -15.64 17.78 -7.62
N ARG A 166 -16.23 16.89 -8.43
CA ARG A 166 -16.83 17.10 -9.74
C ARG A 166 -16.87 18.58 -10.15
N PRO A 167 -16.16 19.01 -11.23
CA PRO A 167 -16.02 20.43 -11.57
C PRO A 167 -17.39 21.07 -11.47
N SER A 168 -17.54 21.97 -10.49
CA SER A 168 -18.79 22.68 -10.31
C SER A 168 -19.04 23.40 -11.63
N PRO A 169 -20.20 23.20 -12.28
CA PRO A 169 -20.45 23.77 -13.59
C PRO A 169 -20.23 25.28 -13.47
N SER A 170 -19.13 25.78 -14.07
CA SER A 170 -18.92 27.21 -14.17
C SER A 170 -20.14 27.76 -14.90
N LEU A 171 -20.76 28.80 -14.34
CA LEU A 171 -22.02 29.37 -14.83
C LEU A 171 -21.92 29.95 -16.25
N THR A 172 -20.73 29.94 -16.85
CA THR A 172 -20.50 30.28 -18.25
C THR A 172 -20.68 29.04 -19.11
N PRO A 173 -21.68 28.99 -20.02
CA PRO A 173 -21.81 27.90 -20.98
C PRO A 173 -20.56 27.89 -21.86
N LEU A 174 -19.77 26.83 -21.74
CA LEU A 174 -18.62 26.58 -22.61
C LEU A 174 -19.12 26.13 -23.99
N SER A 175 -18.33 26.36 -25.03
CA SER A 175 -18.55 25.69 -26.31
C SER A 175 -18.45 24.18 -26.11
N LEU A 176 -19.22 23.39 -26.86
CA LEU A 176 -19.11 21.92 -26.86
C LEU A 176 -17.67 21.47 -27.17
N GLU A 177 -16.96 22.25 -28.00
CA GLU A 177 -15.55 22.01 -28.30
C GLU A 177 -14.65 22.19 -27.07
N ASP A 178 -14.86 23.25 -26.29
CA ASP A 178 -14.12 23.50 -25.05
C ASP A 178 -14.38 22.41 -24.00
N GLU A 179 -15.62 21.91 -23.92
CA GLU A 179 -15.96 20.77 -23.05
C GLU A 179 -15.20 19.50 -23.47
N CYS A 180 -15.12 19.21 -24.77
CA CYS A 180 -14.34 18.09 -25.29
C CYS A 180 -12.84 18.22 -24.97
N PHE A 181 -12.26 19.41 -25.16
CA PHE A 181 -10.85 19.66 -24.83
C PHE A 181 -10.58 19.57 -23.34
N HIS A 182 -11.47 20.11 -22.50
CA HIS A 182 -11.34 20.00 -21.06
C HIS A 182 -11.41 18.54 -20.60
N GLN A 183 -12.30 17.74 -21.20
CA GLN A 183 -12.38 16.30 -20.91
C GLN A 183 -11.10 15.57 -21.35
N LEU A 184 -10.55 15.93 -22.52
CA LEU A 184 -9.30 15.37 -23.03
C LEU A 184 -8.12 15.72 -22.12
N GLU A 185 -8.00 16.99 -21.73
CA GLU A 185 -6.99 17.48 -20.78
C GLU A 185 -7.05 16.72 -19.46
N TRP A 186 -8.25 16.55 -18.90
CA TRP A 186 -8.42 15.78 -17.66
C TRP A 186 -8.00 14.32 -17.81
N GLN A 187 -8.36 13.66 -18.92
CA GLN A 187 -7.95 12.28 -19.18
C GLN A 187 -6.43 12.15 -19.30
N LEU A 188 -5.79 13.07 -20.02
CA LEU A 188 -4.34 13.07 -20.23
C LEU A 188 -3.59 13.39 -18.93
N SER A 189 -4.05 14.35 -18.13
CA SER A 189 -3.48 14.66 -16.81
C SER A 189 -3.51 13.46 -15.87
N ARG A 190 -4.61 12.67 -15.87
CA ARG A 190 -4.69 11.42 -15.09
C ARG A 190 -3.73 10.34 -15.58
N ALA A 191 -3.62 10.16 -16.90
CA ALA A 191 -2.67 9.22 -17.48
C ALA A 191 -1.23 9.62 -17.15
N PHE A 192 -0.90 10.91 -17.29
CA PHE A 192 0.42 11.47 -16.99
C PHE A 192 0.81 11.29 -15.52
N THR A 193 -0.12 11.55 -14.59
CA THR A 193 0.10 11.32 -13.15
C THR A 193 0.49 9.86 -12.85
N ARG A 194 -0.15 8.89 -13.51
CA ARG A 194 0.18 7.47 -13.35
C ARG A 194 1.60 7.17 -13.86
N MET A 195 2.00 7.76 -14.98
CA MET A 195 3.35 7.62 -15.54
C MET A 195 4.42 8.22 -14.61
N LEU A 196 4.16 9.40 -14.04
CA LEU A 196 5.05 10.02 -13.05
C LEU A 196 5.24 9.18 -11.79
N SER A 197 4.14 8.62 -11.26
CA SER A 197 4.18 7.74 -10.10
C SER A 197 5.11 6.54 -10.36
N ASN A 198 5.03 5.97 -11.57
CA ASN A 198 5.89 4.87 -12.00
C ASN A 198 7.37 5.28 -12.12
N ARG A 199 7.66 6.51 -12.57
CA ARG A 199 9.03 7.03 -12.67
C ARG A 199 9.68 7.16 -11.30
N HIS A 200 8.98 7.71 -10.30
CA HIS A 200 9.49 7.83 -8.94
C HIS A 200 9.77 6.47 -8.28
N CYS A 201 9.02 5.42 -8.65
CA CYS A 201 9.30 4.06 -8.18
C CYS A 201 10.52 3.41 -8.88
N ARG A 202 10.90 3.84 -10.08
CA ARG A 202 11.96 3.20 -10.90
C ARG A 202 13.34 3.86 -10.81
N ALA A 203 13.43 5.12 -10.36
CA ALA A 203 14.60 5.98 -10.55
C ALA A 203 15.91 5.62 -9.81
N THR A 204 16.08 4.41 -9.24
CA THR A 204 17.33 4.09 -8.53
C THR A 204 18.22 3.05 -9.22
N THR A 205 17.71 2.18 -10.10
CA THR A 205 18.52 1.03 -10.56
C THR A 205 19.11 1.17 -11.97
N GLN A 206 18.53 1.97 -12.87
CA GLN A 206 18.94 1.96 -14.29
C GLN A 206 19.93 3.07 -14.68
N SER A 207 19.90 4.24 -14.04
CA SER A 207 20.82 5.35 -14.38
C SER A 207 22.30 5.01 -14.09
N CYS A 208 22.57 4.12 -13.12
CA CYS A 208 23.92 3.66 -12.82
C CYS A 208 24.52 2.74 -13.89
N HIS A 209 23.70 2.03 -14.68
CA HIS A 209 24.23 1.12 -15.70
C HIS A 209 24.62 1.81 -17.00
N ARG A 210 23.98 2.93 -17.36
CA ARG A 210 24.27 3.60 -18.64
C ARG A 210 25.64 4.29 -18.65
N ARG A 211 26.15 4.74 -17.50
CA ARG A 211 27.52 5.29 -17.39
C ARG A 211 28.63 4.25 -17.32
N ALA A 212 28.31 2.98 -17.06
CA ALA A 212 29.32 1.93 -16.94
C ALA A 212 29.77 1.37 -18.30
N LEU A 213 28.99 1.56 -19.38
CA LEU A 213 29.26 0.98 -20.70
C LEU A 213 29.93 1.95 -21.69
N GLU A 214 30.01 3.24 -21.39
CA GLU A 214 30.63 4.24 -22.30
C GLU A 214 32.11 4.51 -21.99
N HIS A 215 32.73 3.79 -21.05
CA HIS A 215 34.11 4.05 -20.63
C HIS A 215 35.12 2.91 -20.90
N GLU A 216 34.85 1.99 -21.84
CA GLU A 216 35.80 0.93 -22.26
C GLU A 216 36.39 1.13 -23.67
N GLY A 217 36.64 2.38 -24.10
CA GLY A 217 37.09 2.63 -25.47
C GLY A 217 38.01 3.83 -25.70
N ALA A 218 38.78 4.29 -24.71
CA ALA A 218 39.76 5.37 -24.91
C ALA A 218 41.18 4.88 -24.61
N ALA A 219 42.05 5.00 -25.61
CA ALA A 219 43.48 4.69 -25.58
C ALA A 219 44.24 5.52 -24.51
N PRO A 220 45.39 5.03 -24.01
CA PRO A 220 46.16 5.74 -22.99
C PRO A 220 46.91 6.91 -23.64
N GLU A 221 46.43 8.13 -23.42
CA GLU A 221 47.19 9.35 -23.71
C GLU A 221 47.74 9.92 -22.39
N GLU A 222 49.06 10.10 -22.34
CA GLU A 222 49.80 10.61 -21.19
C GLU A 222 49.36 12.02 -20.80
N VAL A 223 48.87 12.20 -19.57
CA VAL A 223 48.55 13.53 -19.01
C VAL A 223 49.41 13.79 -17.76
N PRO A 224 49.91 15.03 -17.55
CA PRO A 224 50.97 15.34 -16.61
C PRO A 224 50.51 15.39 -15.14
N GLN A 225 51.45 15.09 -14.24
CA GLN A 225 51.28 15.05 -12.79
C GLN A 225 50.81 16.39 -12.18
N PRO A 226 49.74 16.39 -11.35
CA PRO A 226 49.36 17.57 -10.57
C PRO A 226 50.11 17.62 -9.22
N GLN A 227 50.57 18.83 -8.90
CA GLN A 227 51.32 19.16 -7.70
C GLN A 227 50.50 19.00 -6.41
N LYS A 228 51.20 18.54 -5.36
CA LYS A 228 50.72 18.23 -4.01
C LYS A 228 50.08 19.45 -3.33
N ARG A 229 48.77 19.38 -3.06
CA ARG A 229 48.07 20.24 -2.08
C ARG A 229 48.21 19.68 -0.66
N PRO A 230 48.35 20.52 0.37
CA PRO A 230 48.56 20.11 1.75
C PRO A 230 47.31 19.44 2.34
N GLN A 231 47.51 18.28 2.96
CA GLN A 231 46.48 17.44 3.55
C GLN A 231 45.89 18.10 4.81
N ARG A 232 44.58 18.34 4.81
CA ARG A 232 43.80 18.55 6.03
C ARG A 232 43.48 17.19 6.67
N PRO A 233 43.48 17.07 8.01
CA PRO A 233 43.16 15.83 8.71
C PRO A 233 41.68 15.49 8.52
N LEU A 234 41.38 14.68 7.52
CA LEU A 234 40.08 14.07 7.28
C LEU A 234 39.88 12.93 8.26
N SER A 235 39.21 13.19 9.38
CA SER A 235 38.58 12.12 10.16
C SER A 235 37.51 11.49 9.27
N ALA A 236 37.86 10.41 8.57
CA ALA A 236 37.03 9.70 7.62
C ALA A 236 35.80 9.12 8.32
N ARG A 237 34.72 9.91 8.38
CA ARG A 237 33.39 9.42 8.71
C ARG A 237 33.00 8.48 7.58
N LYS A 238 32.96 7.18 7.87
CA LYS A 238 32.53 6.16 6.91
C LYS A 238 31.17 6.57 6.36
N PRO A 239 31.00 6.65 5.02
CA PRO A 239 29.72 7.01 4.43
C PRO A 239 28.67 5.99 4.91
N VAL A 240 27.60 6.49 5.51
CA VAL A 240 26.51 5.66 6.02
C VAL A 240 25.85 4.99 4.82
N SER A 241 25.84 3.65 4.79
CA SER A 241 25.20 2.87 3.74
C SER A 241 23.73 3.26 3.61
N ARG A 242 23.23 3.41 2.37
CA ARG A 242 21.84 3.76 2.07
C ARG A 242 20.83 2.85 2.78
N CYS A 243 21.15 1.56 2.89
CA CYS A 243 20.31 0.59 3.61
C CYS A 243 20.15 0.98 5.09
N HIS A 244 21.20 1.51 5.72
CA HIS A 244 21.18 1.96 7.10
C HIS A 244 20.33 3.23 7.28
N LEU A 245 20.39 4.18 6.33
CA LEU A 245 19.53 5.36 6.34
C LEU A 245 18.05 4.99 6.22
N LEU A 246 17.71 4.10 5.27
CA LEU A 246 16.33 3.63 5.08
C LEU A 246 15.82 2.86 6.31
N TYR A 247 16.67 2.07 6.97
CA TYR A 247 16.33 1.38 8.21
C TYR A 247 15.98 2.36 9.33
N HIS A 248 16.78 3.41 9.53
CA HIS A 248 16.48 4.44 10.54
C HIS A 248 15.21 5.23 10.20
N GLN A 249 14.98 5.52 8.92
CA GLN A 249 13.74 6.17 8.48
C GLN A 249 12.51 5.30 8.75
N ALA A 250 12.60 4.00 8.49
CA ALA A 250 11.53 3.05 8.79
C ALA A 250 11.26 2.94 10.30
N ILE A 251 12.30 2.92 11.13
CA ILE A 251 12.14 2.94 12.60
C ILE A 251 11.45 4.23 13.06
N PHE A 252 11.87 5.37 12.52
CA PHE A 252 11.31 6.65 12.90
C PHE A 252 9.83 6.75 12.51
N ALA A 253 9.50 6.37 11.27
CA ALA A 253 8.12 6.30 10.80
C ALA A 253 7.25 5.34 11.62
N ALA A 254 7.80 4.19 12.04
CA ALA A 254 7.08 3.24 12.88
C ALA A 254 6.81 3.80 14.29
N ARG A 255 7.76 4.56 14.87
CA ARG A 255 7.58 5.21 16.17
C ARG A 255 6.53 6.33 16.11
N GLU A 256 6.59 7.16 15.07
CA GLU A 256 5.59 8.21 14.86
C GLU A 256 4.19 7.61 14.62
N GLY A 257 4.11 6.54 13.83
CA GLY A 257 2.86 5.80 13.61
C GLY A 257 2.25 5.27 14.92
N ALA A 258 3.07 4.65 15.77
CA ALA A 258 2.60 4.16 17.08
C ALA A 258 2.11 5.28 18.00
N GLN A 259 2.79 6.44 18.02
CA GLN A 259 2.35 7.60 18.80
C GLN A 259 1.00 8.14 18.30
N LEU A 260 0.82 8.26 16.98
CA LEU A 260 -0.44 8.71 16.39
C LEU A 260 -1.59 7.72 16.67
N GLU A 261 -1.32 6.41 16.63
CA GLU A 261 -2.31 5.40 16.99
C GLU A 261 -2.78 5.52 18.45
N ASP A 262 -1.84 5.76 19.38
CA ASP A 262 -2.15 5.97 20.79
C ASP A 262 -2.96 7.27 21.01
N GLU A 263 -2.61 8.37 20.32
CA GLU A 263 -3.38 9.62 20.37
C GLU A 263 -4.80 9.44 19.82
N ILE A 264 -4.96 8.76 18.67
CA ILE A 264 -6.27 8.45 18.10
C ILE A 264 -7.10 7.62 19.07
N LYS A 265 -6.47 6.64 19.72
CA LYS A 265 -7.16 5.80 20.71
C LYS A 265 -7.62 6.62 21.92
N GLN A 266 -6.79 7.51 22.45
CA GLN A 266 -7.16 8.39 23.55
C GLN A 266 -8.31 9.33 23.17
N LEU A 267 -8.28 9.89 21.95
CA LEU A 267 -9.38 10.74 21.46
C LEU A 267 -10.69 9.97 21.33
N LYS A 268 -10.65 8.72 20.84
CA LYS A 268 -11.82 7.84 20.79
C LYS A 268 -12.37 7.54 22.18
N GLU A 269 -11.50 7.21 23.15
CA GLU A 269 -11.93 6.97 24.54
C GLU A 269 -12.59 8.22 25.15
N LEU A 270 -12.05 9.41 24.88
CA LEU A 270 -12.64 10.69 25.32
C LEU A 270 -13.99 10.98 24.64
N GLU A 271 -14.12 10.64 23.36
CA GLU A 271 -15.36 10.79 22.60
C GLU A 271 -16.44 9.83 23.09
N GLU A 272 -16.09 8.56 23.31
CA GLU A 272 -16.98 7.57 23.94
C GLU A 272 -17.45 8.02 25.33
N MET A 273 -16.56 8.61 26.14
CA MET A 273 -16.91 9.18 27.45
C MET A 273 -17.86 10.38 27.34
N ARG A 274 -17.77 11.16 26.26
CA ARG A 274 -18.70 12.28 25.98
C ARG A 274 -20.06 11.78 25.48
N GLU A 275 -20.06 10.73 24.67
CA GLU A 275 -21.27 10.08 24.14
C GLU A 275 -21.97 9.19 25.18
N CYS A 276 -21.33 8.94 26.33
CA CYS A 276 -21.93 8.24 27.45
C CYS A 276 -23.10 9.04 28.04
N THR A 277 -24.28 8.82 27.46
CA THR A 277 -25.57 9.38 27.91
C THR A 277 -26.12 8.66 29.14
N PHE A 278 -25.37 7.67 29.68
CA PHE A 278 -25.71 7.01 30.93
C PHE A 278 -25.59 8.01 32.09
N ARG A 279 -26.69 8.71 32.32
CA ARG A 279 -26.95 9.52 33.51
C ARG A 279 -27.77 8.63 34.43
N PRO A 280 -27.15 7.76 35.25
CA PRO A 280 -27.93 7.01 36.22
C PRO A 280 -28.69 8.05 37.04
N GLN A 281 -30.01 7.94 37.09
CA GLN A 281 -30.82 8.77 37.95
C GLN A 281 -30.45 8.38 39.38
N LEU A 282 -29.43 9.06 39.93
CA LEU A 282 -29.12 9.03 41.34
C LEU A 282 -30.31 9.69 42.00
N VAL A 283 -31.25 8.87 42.47
CA VAL A 283 -32.45 9.34 43.17
C VAL A 283 -31.97 10.23 44.32
N ALA A 284 -32.07 11.55 44.13
CA ALA A 284 -31.70 12.56 45.11
C ALA A 284 -32.79 12.62 46.20
N SER A 285 -33.10 11.47 46.81
CA SER A 285 -33.94 11.40 47.99
C SER A 285 -33.04 11.37 49.22
N PHE A 286 -32.33 12.46 49.44
CA PHE A 286 -31.77 12.80 50.75
C PHE A 286 -32.82 13.61 51.52
N ARG A 287 -33.96 12.98 51.83
CA ARG A 287 -34.60 13.30 53.11
C ARG A 287 -33.72 12.68 54.17
N SER A 288 -33.33 13.49 55.15
CA SER A 288 -32.57 13.15 56.34
C SER A 288 -33.11 11.90 57.06
N PHE A 289 -32.81 10.73 56.51
CA PHE A 289 -32.85 9.47 57.22
C PHE A 289 -31.45 9.29 57.76
N ARG A 290 -31.33 9.37 59.10
CA ARG A 290 -30.17 8.80 59.78
C ARG A 290 -29.92 7.43 59.18
N PRO A 291 -28.71 7.14 58.68
CA PRO A 291 -28.42 5.87 58.04
C PRO A 291 -28.57 4.77 59.10
N SER A 292 -29.74 4.15 59.16
CA SER A 292 -29.86 2.79 59.66
C SER A 292 -28.93 1.96 58.78
N PRO A 293 -27.95 1.23 59.36
CA PRO A 293 -27.04 0.41 58.58
C PRO A 293 -27.88 -0.59 57.78
N ARG A 294 -28.07 -0.30 56.49
CA ARG A 294 -28.72 -1.25 55.59
C ARG A 294 -27.90 -2.53 55.69
N PRO A 295 -28.52 -3.69 55.92
CA PRO A 295 -27.80 -4.94 56.05
C PRO A 295 -26.94 -5.11 54.79
N GLN A 296 -25.61 -5.06 54.98
CA GLN A 296 -24.66 -5.34 53.90
C GLN A 296 -25.08 -6.67 53.29
N VAL A 297 -25.26 -6.68 51.96
CA VAL A 297 -25.54 -7.90 51.22
C VAL A 297 -24.45 -8.89 51.62
N ARG A 298 -24.87 -10.01 52.25
CA ARG A 298 -23.94 -11.02 52.77
C ARG A 298 -22.94 -11.34 51.67
N ASN A 299 -21.65 -11.25 51.99
CA ASN A 299 -20.52 -11.53 51.08
C ASN A 299 -20.23 -10.47 50.00
N PHE A 300 -20.66 -9.22 50.18
CA PHE A 300 -20.27 -8.11 49.29
C PHE A 300 -18.74 -8.03 49.12
N ASP A 301 -18.01 -8.00 50.23
CA ASP A 301 -16.55 -7.89 50.21
C ASP A 301 -15.88 -9.09 49.54
N ALA A 302 -16.39 -10.31 49.77
CA ALA A 302 -15.89 -11.51 49.11
C ALA A 302 -16.14 -11.49 47.59
N THR A 303 -17.22 -10.86 47.14
CA THR A 303 -17.55 -10.74 45.72
C THR A 303 -16.68 -9.68 45.04
N VAL A 304 -16.48 -8.53 45.69
CA VAL A 304 -15.55 -7.49 45.22
C VAL A 304 -14.11 -8.03 45.18
N ALA A 305 -13.70 -8.81 46.18
CA ALA A 305 -12.39 -9.46 46.20
C ALA A 305 -12.22 -10.45 45.03
N ARG A 306 -13.25 -11.25 44.73
CA ARG A 306 -13.24 -12.16 43.56
C ARG A 306 -13.11 -11.40 42.23
N MET A 307 -13.86 -10.32 42.03
CA MET A 307 -13.72 -9.52 40.80
C MET A 307 -12.35 -8.87 40.68
N LYS A 308 -11.82 -8.28 41.77
CA LYS A 308 -10.49 -7.66 41.77
C LYS A 308 -9.39 -8.67 41.44
N ASN A 309 -9.48 -9.88 42.02
CA ASN A 309 -8.54 -10.95 41.74
C ASN A 309 -8.64 -11.47 40.29
N ALA A 310 -9.86 -11.62 39.76
CA ALA A 310 -10.07 -12.03 38.37
C ALA A 310 -9.50 -11.00 37.38
N HIS A 311 -9.71 -9.71 37.66
CA HIS A 311 -9.15 -8.63 36.84
C HIS A 311 -7.62 -8.62 36.88
N LYS A 312 -7.03 -8.72 38.09
CA LYS A 312 -5.59 -8.82 38.28
C LYS A 312 -4.99 -10.01 37.52
N GLN A 313 -5.61 -11.18 37.59
CA GLN A 313 -5.16 -12.37 36.84
C GLN A 313 -5.24 -12.18 35.33
N HIS A 314 -6.30 -11.55 34.83
CA HIS A 314 -6.39 -11.22 33.40
C HIS A 314 -5.31 -10.25 32.95
N GLN A 315 -4.98 -9.26 33.78
CA GLN A 315 -3.94 -8.28 33.52
C GLN A 315 -2.57 -8.96 33.48
N GLU A 316 -2.24 -9.78 34.48
CA GLU A 316 -1.00 -10.57 34.53
C GLU A 316 -0.90 -11.53 33.32
N LYS A 317 -2.01 -12.17 32.91
CA LYS A 317 -2.03 -13.05 31.74
C LYS A 317 -1.81 -12.26 30.45
N ARG A 318 -2.41 -11.07 30.33
CA ARG A 318 -2.23 -10.18 29.18
C ARG A 318 -0.78 -9.73 29.11
N GLU A 319 -0.22 -9.25 30.22
CA GLU A 319 1.18 -8.87 30.36
C GLU A 319 2.12 -10.02 29.99
N ARG A 320 1.90 -11.24 30.49
CA ARG A 320 2.70 -12.42 30.12
C ARG A 320 2.60 -12.74 28.63
N SER A 321 1.43 -12.59 28.02
CA SER A 321 1.23 -12.86 26.59
C SER A 321 1.78 -11.75 25.68
N SER A 322 1.77 -10.50 26.14
CA SER A 322 2.32 -9.35 25.42
C SER A 322 3.80 -9.15 25.68
N HIS A 323 4.32 -9.72 26.76
CA HIS A 323 5.74 -9.75 27.08
C HIS A 323 6.44 -10.67 26.09
N ILE A 324 6.84 -10.09 24.96
CA ILE A 324 7.84 -10.69 24.08
C ILE A 324 9.06 -10.92 24.97
N PRO A 325 9.48 -12.18 25.22
CA PRO A 325 10.65 -12.43 26.04
C PRO A 325 11.84 -11.78 25.35
N SER A 326 12.24 -10.61 25.85
CA SER A 326 13.49 -9.93 25.56
C SER A 326 14.62 -10.70 26.24
N GLY A 327 14.73 -11.99 25.89
CA GLY A 327 15.79 -12.85 26.37
C GLY A 327 17.08 -12.55 25.62
N GLU A 328 18.21 -12.85 26.26
CA GLU A 328 19.56 -12.85 25.68
C GLU A 328 19.64 -13.59 24.33
N ASN A 329 18.66 -14.45 24.02
CA ASN A 329 18.53 -15.11 22.72
C ASN A 329 18.15 -14.14 21.58
N TYR A 330 17.30 -13.14 21.83
CA TYR A 330 17.00 -12.07 20.87
C TYR A 330 18.24 -11.19 20.64
N GLU A 331 19.03 -10.92 21.69
CA GLU A 331 20.31 -10.23 21.54
C GLU A 331 21.38 -11.09 20.87
N ARG A 332 21.44 -12.41 21.12
CA ARG A 332 22.33 -13.34 20.40
C ARG A 332 21.97 -13.40 18.92
N LEU A 333 20.69 -13.51 18.56
CA LEU A 333 20.23 -13.45 17.16
C LEU A 333 20.53 -12.09 16.52
N ARG A 334 20.43 -10.99 17.28
CA ARG A 334 20.78 -9.65 16.80
C ARG A 334 22.29 -9.45 16.63
N ARG A 335 23.10 -10.03 17.53
CA ARG A 335 24.58 -10.02 17.47
C ARG A 335 25.14 -10.96 16.42
N LEU A 336 24.42 -12.03 16.08
CA LEU A 336 24.70 -12.88 14.92
C LEU A 336 24.59 -12.11 13.58
N GLY A 337 24.13 -10.86 13.63
CA GLY A 337 23.85 -10.06 12.47
C GLY A 337 22.57 -10.60 11.85
N MET A 338 21.63 -9.70 11.60
CA MET A 338 20.70 -9.98 10.51
C MET A 338 21.57 -9.99 9.25
N GLN A 339 22.12 -11.14 8.88
CA GLN A 339 22.22 -11.41 7.46
C GLN A 339 20.78 -11.19 6.99
N PRO A 340 20.51 -10.15 6.17
CA PRO A 340 19.19 -10.05 5.55
C PRO A 340 18.95 -11.45 5.01
N PHE A 341 17.76 -12.03 5.26
CA PHE A 341 17.35 -13.20 4.48
C PHE A 341 17.65 -12.79 3.07
N SER A 342 18.72 -13.37 2.55
CA SER A 342 19.16 -13.13 1.22
C SER A 342 18.08 -13.89 0.48
N CYS A 343 16.99 -13.19 0.19
CA CYS A 343 16.11 -13.50 -0.93
C CYS A 343 16.88 -13.25 -2.23
N ALA A 344 18.11 -12.73 -2.16
CA ALA A 344 19.22 -13.39 -2.83
C ALA A 344 19.46 -14.75 -2.16
N PHE A 345 18.59 -15.74 -2.42
CA PHE A 345 19.21 -16.99 -2.81
C PHE A 345 20.07 -16.50 -3.97
N GLU A 346 21.37 -16.33 -3.73
CA GLU A 346 22.31 -16.46 -4.83
C GLU A 346 21.76 -17.70 -5.52
N ARG A 347 21.12 -17.48 -6.66
CA ARG A 347 20.73 -18.55 -7.55
C ARG A 347 22.11 -19.04 -7.97
N SER A 348 22.75 -19.84 -7.11
CA SER A 348 23.93 -20.63 -7.41
C SER A 348 23.53 -21.28 -8.71
N GLY A 349 24.10 -20.76 -9.81
CA GLY A 349 23.43 -20.64 -11.10
C GLY A 349 22.60 -21.88 -11.37
N ARG A 350 21.30 -21.83 -11.06
CA ARG A 350 20.48 -23.03 -11.19
C ARG A 350 20.56 -23.35 -12.67
N GLU A 351 21.19 -24.48 -12.95
CA GLU A 351 21.42 -24.90 -14.31
C GLU A 351 20.08 -24.90 -15.03
N LYS A 352 20.07 -24.59 -16.32
CA LYS A 352 18.81 -24.55 -17.06
C LYS A 352 18.19 -25.95 -16.95
N PRO A 353 16.92 -26.09 -16.52
CA PRO A 353 16.27 -27.40 -16.45
C PRO A 353 16.39 -28.12 -17.79
N LEU A 354 16.72 -29.41 -17.73
CA LEU A 354 16.80 -30.26 -18.92
C LEU A 354 15.44 -30.37 -19.60
N VAL A 355 14.38 -30.54 -18.79
CA VAL A 355 13.02 -30.75 -19.26
C VAL A 355 12.03 -29.99 -18.39
N TYR A 356 11.02 -29.39 -19.04
CA TYR A 356 9.83 -28.91 -18.38
C TYR A 356 8.65 -29.85 -18.67
N VAL A 357 8.04 -30.38 -17.62
CA VAL A 357 6.87 -31.25 -17.72
C VAL A 357 5.64 -30.52 -17.17
N ASP A 358 4.65 -30.31 -18.03
CA ASP A 358 3.36 -29.71 -17.65
C ASP A 358 2.36 -30.79 -17.24
N VAL A 359 2.03 -30.85 -15.96
CA VAL A 359 1.16 -31.85 -15.35
C VAL A 359 -0.23 -31.26 -15.10
N LYS A 360 -1.27 -31.90 -15.64
CA LYS A 360 -2.66 -31.54 -15.35
C LYS A 360 -3.07 -32.17 -14.01
N VAL A 361 -3.28 -31.34 -12.99
CA VAL A 361 -3.60 -31.77 -11.61
C VAL A 361 -5.11 -31.93 -11.42
N GLY A 362 -5.92 -31.16 -12.16
CA GLY A 362 -7.38 -31.20 -12.11
C GLY A 362 -8.02 -30.30 -13.18
N PRO A 363 -9.36 -30.19 -13.22
CA PRO A 363 -10.05 -29.34 -14.19
C PRO A 363 -9.60 -27.88 -14.02
N GLY A 364 -8.93 -27.34 -15.04
CA GLY A 364 -8.42 -25.95 -15.05
C GLY A 364 -7.13 -25.71 -14.25
N ARG A 365 -6.48 -26.74 -13.69
CA ARG A 365 -5.22 -26.60 -12.93
C ARG A 365 -4.09 -27.35 -13.60
N THR A 366 -3.06 -26.62 -14.01
CA THR A 366 -1.80 -27.15 -14.57
C THR A 366 -0.62 -26.71 -13.72
N GLY A 367 0.23 -27.64 -13.32
CA GLY A 367 1.50 -27.35 -12.64
C GLY A 367 2.68 -27.76 -13.51
N ARG A 368 3.72 -26.92 -13.56
CA ARG A 368 4.96 -27.17 -14.32
C ARG A 368 6.06 -27.64 -13.39
N ILE A 369 6.78 -28.70 -13.78
CA ILE A 369 7.94 -29.23 -13.06
C ILE A 369 9.16 -29.08 -13.97
N GLY A 370 10.23 -28.47 -13.45
CA GLY A 370 11.53 -28.46 -14.12
C GLY A 370 12.44 -29.53 -13.53
N VAL A 371 13.00 -30.39 -14.38
CA VAL A 371 13.92 -31.48 -13.99
C VAL A 371 15.35 -31.07 -14.36
N HIS A 372 16.30 -31.16 -13.42
CA HIS A 372 17.73 -30.87 -13.65
C HIS A 372 18.55 -32.16 -13.70
N GLU A 373 19.80 -32.05 -14.13
CA GLU A 373 20.73 -33.17 -14.09
C GLU A 373 21.08 -33.54 -12.64
N GLY A 374 20.92 -34.81 -12.27
CA GLY A 374 21.19 -35.30 -10.92
C GLY A 374 20.06 -35.11 -9.90
N ASP A 375 18.90 -34.58 -10.31
CA ASP A 375 17.73 -34.50 -9.42
C ASP A 375 17.16 -35.90 -9.10
N ASP A 376 16.78 -36.13 -7.83
CA ASP A 376 16.02 -37.31 -7.42
C ASP A 376 14.53 -37.14 -7.77
N LEU A 377 14.07 -37.92 -8.74
CA LEU A 377 12.71 -37.86 -9.27
C LEU A 377 11.65 -38.24 -8.23
N ALA A 378 11.97 -39.11 -7.26
CA ALA A 378 11.06 -39.49 -6.19
C ALA A 378 10.84 -38.32 -5.20
N VAL A 379 11.88 -37.52 -4.96
CA VAL A 379 11.77 -36.31 -4.12
C VAL A 379 11.00 -35.21 -4.86
N LEU A 380 11.23 -35.03 -6.16
CA LEU A 380 10.49 -34.07 -6.99
C LEU A 380 8.99 -34.41 -7.04
N SER A 381 8.65 -35.68 -7.32
CA SER A 381 7.25 -36.14 -7.38
C SER A 381 6.54 -35.94 -6.04
N ARG A 382 7.21 -36.27 -4.92
CA ARG A 382 6.69 -36.08 -3.54
C ARG A 382 6.46 -34.61 -3.20
N ASN A 383 7.41 -33.74 -3.52
CA ASN A 383 7.28 -32.30 -3.25
C ASN A 383 6.16 -31.68 -4.07
N PHE A 384 6.02 -32.08 -5.33
CA PHE A 384 4.93 -31.66 -6.19
C PHE A 384 3.59 -32.15 -5.67
N ALA A 385 3.48 -33.44 -5.30
CA ALA A 385 2.28 -34.02 -4.72
C ALA A 385 1.86 -33.30 -3.43
N LYS A 386 2.83 -32.96 -2.55
CA LYS A 386 2.55 -32.19 -1.33
C LYS A 386 2.03 -30.79 -1.62
N THR A 387 2.57 -30.11 -2.64
CA THR A 387 2.19 -28.74 -3.01
C THR A 387 0.79 -28.70 -3.62
N PHE A 388 0.45 -29.69 -4.44
CA PHE A 388 -0.82 -29.76 -5.15
C PHE A 388 -1.87 -30.66 -4.48
N GLN A 389 -1.54 -31.25 -3.33
CA GLN A 389 -2.39 -32.17 -2.56
C GLN A 389 -2.84 -33.38 -3.39
N LEU A 390 -1.89 -34.01 -4.09
CA LEU A 390 -2.13 -35.23 -4.86
C LEU A 390 -2.08 -36.48 -3.96
N ASP A 391 -2.92 -37.47 -4.30
CA ASP A 391 -2.90 -38.78 -3.64
C ASP A 391 -1.62 -39.57 -3.93
N LYS A 392 -1.29 -40.51 -3.05
CA LYS A 392 -0.09 -41.36 -3.18
C LYS A 392 -0.02 -42.11 -4.53
N ALA A 393 -1.15 -42.61 -5.02
CA ALA A 393 -1.21 -43.29 -6.32
C ALA A 393 -0.92 -42.33 -7.49
N ALA A 394 -1.33 -41.06 -7.39
CA ALA A 394 -1.03 -40.04 -8.40
C ALA A 394 0.44 -39.61 -8.35
N GLN A 395 1.04 -39.56 -7.15
CA GLN A 395 2.47 -39.32 -6.98
C GLN A 395 3.31 -40.42 -7.66
N GLU A 396 2.98 -41.70 -7.45
CA GLU A 396 3.69 -42.83 -8.07
C GLU A 396 3.61 -42.81 -9.61
N ARG A 397 2.44 -42.45 -10.16
CA ARG A 397 2.28 -42.25 -11.62
C ARG A 397 3.09 -41.07 -12.14
N LEU A 398 3.14 -39.97 -11.38
CA LEU A 398 3.94 -38.80 -11.74
C LEU A 398 5.44 -39.14 -11.79
N GLU A 399 5.92 -39.93 -10.83
CA GLU A 399 7.30 -40.41 -10.80
C GLU A 399 7.64 -41.25 -12.05
N GLN A 400 6.76 -42.17 -12.45
CA GLN A 400 6.93 -42.96 -13.68
C GLN A 400 6.97 -42.08 -14.94
N LEU A 401 6.12 -41.05 -15.01
CA LEU A 401 6.13 -40.08 -16.11
C LEU A 401 7.41 -39.24 -16.15
N LEU A 402 7.94 -38.84 -14.99
CA LEU A 402 9.21 -38.11 -14.92
C LEU A 402 10.39 -38.99 -15.37
N HIS A 403 10.42 -40.28 -14.99
CA HIS A 403 11.41 -41.23 -15.50
C HIS A 403 11.34 -41.37 -17.02
N GLN A 404 10.13 -41.54 -17.58
CA GLN A 404 9.96 -41.66 -19.03
C GLN A 404 10.40 -40.39 -19.78
N ALA A 405 10.09 -39.21 -19.25
CA ALA A 405 10.50 -37.93 -19.85
C ALA A 405 12.01 -37.70 -19.75
N TYR A 406 12.64 -38.16 -18.66
CA TYR A 406 14.08 -38.06 -18.46
C TYR A 406 14.86 -38.96 -19.44
N GLU A 407 14.43 -40.21 -19.62
CA GLU A 407 15.04 -41.16 -20.57
C GLU A 407 14.87 -40.75 -22.05
N GLN A 408 13.88 -39.91 -22.38
CA GLN A 408 13.70 -39.41 -23.76
C GLN A 408 14.62 -38.26 -24.14
N VAL A 409 15.13 -37.52 -23.14
CA VAL A 409 16.00 -36.36 -23.36
C VAL A 409 17.48 -36.71 -23.23
N ARG A 410 17.77 -37.84 -22.58
CA ARG A 410 19.08 -38.46 -22.57
C ARG A 410 19.34 -39.22 -23.87
#